data_AF-A0A7C7RTD8-F1
#
_entry.id   AF-A0A7C7RTD8-F1
#
_cell.length_a   1.000
_cell.length_b   1.000
_cell.length_c   1.000
_cell.angle_alpha   90.00
_cell.angle_beta   90.00
_cell.angle_gamma   90.00
#
_symmetry.space_group_name_H-M   'P 1'
#
loop_
_entity.id
_entity.type
_entity.pdbx_description
1 polymer ?
#
loop_
_entity_poly.entity_id
_entity_poly.type
_entity_poly.pdbx_seq_one_letter_code
_entity_poly.pdbx_strand_id
1 'polypeptide(L)'
;MGRKYVPLWALLPALKNREVAKRILSRRKDLTEEQIKYLRDTIEQGDRVERRLRELGYFDEGPRGKLLRLKGIAVDTDEEAEEILKSMERERDRGKGTKKREGG
;
A
#
# COMPACT_ATOMS: atom_id res chain seq x y z
N MET A 1 -4.73 13.69 -16.08
CA MET A 1 -4.40 13.58 -14.65
C MET A 1 -3.34 12.49 -14.53
N GLY A 2 -2.27 12.68 -13.75
CA GLY A 2 -1.02 11.91 -13.86
C GLY A 2 -0.89 10.77 -12.84
N ARG A 3 -0.39 9.62 -13.29
CA ARG A 3 -0.07 8.45 -12.47
C ARG A 3 0.87 8.81 -11.32
N LYS A 4 0.62 8.25 -10.13
CA LYS A 4 1.48 8.47 -8.95
C LYS A 4 2.03 7.15 -8.45
N TYR A 5 3.35 7.10 -8.24
CA TYR A 5 3.98 5.98 -7.57
C TYR A 5 3.93 6.17 -6.04
N VAL A 6 3.58 5.10 -5.34
CA VAL A 6 3.38 5.04 -3.90
C VAL A 6 4.34 3.99 -3.35
N PRO A 7 5.34 4.38 -2.54
CA PRO A 7 6.30 3.45 -1.95
C PRO A 7 5.63 2.70 -0.78
N LEU A 8 4.75 1.74 -1.09
CA LEU A 8 3.97 1.01 -0.09
C LEU A 8 4.84 0.32 0.97
N TRP A 9 6.03 -0.16 0.58
CA TRP A 9 7.00 -0.75 1.52
C TRP A 9 7.43 0.22 2.63
N ALA A 10 7.47 1.53 2.35
CA ALA A 10 7.82 2.56 3.33
C ALA A 10 6.60 3.01 4.15
N LEU A 11 5.39 2.92 3.60
CA LEU A 11 4.18 3.45 4.22
C LEU A 11 3.44 2.41 5.08
N LEU A 12 3.33 1.17 4.62
CA LEU A 12 2.59 0.12 5.34
C LEU A 12 3.13 -0.19 6.75
N PRO A 13 4.46 -0.11 7.04
CA PRO A 13 4.95 -0.26 8.40
C PRO A 13 4.33 0.74 9.40
N ALA A 14 3.98 1.96 8.96
CA ALA A 14 3.35 2.95 9.83
C ALA A 14 1.99 2.49 10.35
N LEU A 15 1.20 1.79 9.52
CA LEU A 15 -0.08 1.22 9.95
C LEU A 15 0.13 0.16 11.04
N LYS A 16 1.11 -0.71 10.86
CA LYS A 16 1.43 -1.75 11.85
C LYS A 16 1.93 -1.14 13.16
N ASN A 17 2.82 -0.16 13.07
CA ASN A 17 3.40 0.51 14.22
C ASN A 17 2.34 1.25 15.03
N ARG A 18 1.36 1.89 14.39
CA ARG A 18 0.21 2.49 15.08
C ARG A 18 -0.54 1.46 15.92
N GLU A 19 -0.88 0.30 15.36
CA GLU A 19 -1.63 -0.73 16.11
C GLU A 19 -0.83 -1.27 17.30
N VAL A 20 0.49 -1.41 17.13
CA VAL A 20 1.40 -1.77 18.23
C VAL A 20 1.41 -0.66 19.30
N ALA A 21 1.52 0.60 18.89
CA ALA A 21 1.55 1.74 19.81
C ALA A 21 0.24 1.87 20.60
N LYS A 22 -0.93 1.74 19.94
CA LYS A 22 -2.25 1.70 20.61
C LYS A 22 -2.32 0.60 21.66
N ARG A 23 -1.80 -0.60 21.34
CA ARG A 23 -1.77 -1.73 22.27
C ARG A 23 -0.85 -1.50 23.46
N ILE A 24 0.30 -0.86 23.25
CA ILE A 24 1.23 -0.54 24.35
C ILE A 24 0.58 0.47 25.30
N LEU A 25 0.03 1.57 24.79
CA LEU A 25 -0.63 2.61 25.59
C LEU A 25 -1.84 2.08 26.39
N SER A 26 -2.56 1.09 25.85
CA SER A 26 -3.71 0.52 26.57
C SER A 26 -3.32 -0.44 27.69
N ARG A 27 -2.19 -1.15 27.54
CA ARG A 27 -1.77 -2.21 28.46
C ARG A 27 -0.74 -1.78 29.50
N ARG A 28 0.18 -0.88 29.17
CA ARG A 28 1.24 -0.43 30.07
C ARG A 28 0.83 0.83 30.81
N LYS A 29 1.06 0.84 32.12
CA LYS A 29 0.82 1.98 33.02
C LYS A 29 2.11 2.62 33.52
N ASP A 30 3.24 1.95 33.30
CA ASP A 30 4.58 2.27 33.75
C ASP A 30 5.42 2.98 32.66
N LEU A 31 4.77 3.81 31.85
CA LEU A 31 5.44 4.54 30.76
C LEU A 31 5.88 5.92 31.22
N THR A 32 7.07 6.35 30.79
CA THR A 32 7.50 7.73 30.96
C THR A 32 6.72 8.67 30.04
N GLU A 33 6.70 9.97 30.37
CA GLU A 33 6.07 10.98 29.50
C GLU A 33 6.64 10.99 28.08
N GLU A 34 7.96 10.81 27.95
CA GLU A 34 8.63 10.72 26.65
C GLU A 34 8.18 9.50 25.84
N GLN A 35 8.05 8.34 26.48
CA GLN A 35 7.53 7.13 25.84
C GLN A 35 6.08 7.32 25.41
N ILE A 36 5.24 7.95 26.25
CA ILE A 36 3.85 8.25 25.92
C ILE A 36 3.79 9.18 24.69
N LYS A 37 4.62 10.22 24.66
CA LYS A 37 4.71 11.15 23.53
C LYS A 37 5.10 10.42 22.24
N TYR A 38 6.17 9.64 22.27
CA TYR A 38 6.61 8.85 21.11
C TYR A 38 5.51 7.92 20.57
N LEU A 39 4.78 7.23 21.46
CA LEU A 39 3.68 6.34 21.07
C LEU A 39 2.52 7.11 20.46
N ARG A 40 2.17 8.29 20.99
CA ARG A 40 1.14 9.17 20.42
C ARG A 40 1.54 9.67 19.03
N ASP A 41 2.78 10.11 18.85
CA ASP A 41 3.31 10.56 17.55
C ASP A 41 3.28 9.42 16.53
N THR A 42 3.64 8.20 16.94
CA THR A 42 3.56 6.99 16.11
C THR A 42 2.11 6.71 15.67
N ILE A 43 1.14 6.92 16.56
CA ILE A 43 -0.27 6.73 16.24
C ILE A 43 -0.74 7.75 15.21
N GLU A 44 -0.43 9.03 15.42
CA GLU A 44 -0.80 10.09 14.50
C GLU A 44 -0.18 9.89 13.11
N GLN A 45 1.08 9.44 13.04
CA GLN A 45 1.71 9.09 11.76
C GLN A 45 0.95 7.98 11.03
N GLY A 46 0.56 6.92 11.74
CA GLY A 46 -0.25 5.85 11.15
C GLY A 46 -1.63 6.32 10.68
N ASP A 47 -2.29 7.21 11.42
CA ASP A 47 -3.57 7.79 11.03
C ASP A 47 -3.45 8.66 9.77
N ARG A 48 -2.38 9.47 9.67
CA ARG A 48 -2.08 10.25 8.46
C ARG A 48 -1.82 9.36 7.25
N VAL A 49 -1.07 8.27 7.42
CA VAL A 49 -0.79 7.30 6.35
C VAL A 49 -2.07 6.57 5.93
N GLU A 50 -2.89 6.11 6.87
CA GLU A 50 -4.15 5.44 6.54
C GLU A 50 -5.07 6.35 5.72
N ARG A 51 -5.25 7.61 6.17
CA ARG A 51 -6.05 8.59 5.43
C ARG A 51 -5.54 8.75 4.01
N ARG A 52 -4.22 8.87 3.84
CA ARG A 52 -3.61 8.99 2.50
C ARG A 52 -3.86 7.75 1.65
N LEU A 53 -3.74 6.56 2.23
CA LEU A 53 -4.00 5.30 1.51
C LEU A 53 -5.49 5.16 1.13
N ARG A 54 -6.42 5.64 1.96
CA ARG A 54 -7.86 5.71 1.62
C ARG A 54 -8.13 6.65 0.45
N GLU A 55 -7.55 7.85 0.45
CA GLU A 55 -7.67 8.79 -0.68
C GLU A 55 -7.17 8.19 -2.01
N LEU A 56 -6.12 7.39 -1.94
CA LEU A 56 -5.53 6.71 -3.10
C LEU A 56 -6.27 5.43 -3.51
N GLY A 57 -7.32 5.03 -2.79
CA GLY A 57 -8.09 3.83 -3.07
C GLY A 57 -7.41 2.52 -2.66
N TYR A 58 -6.41 2.55 -1.78
CA TYR A 58 -5.68 1.34 -1.34
C TYR A 58 -6.60 0.27 -0.74
N PHE A 59 -7.70 0.70 -0.11
CA PHE A 59 -8.68 -0.18 0.52
C PHE A 59 -9.85 -0.54 -0.40
N ASP A 60 -9.89 -0.01 -1.63
CA ASP A 60 -10.96 -0.28 -2.58
C ASP A 60 -10.85 -1.73 -3.09
N GLU A 61 -11.98 -2.43 -3.20
CA GLU A 61 -12.00 -3.80 -3.75
C GLU A 61 -11.83 -3.83 -5.28
N GLY A 62 -12.04 -2.70 -5.94
CA GLY A 62 -11.99 -2.53 -7.39
C GLY A 62 -10.59 -2.47 -8.03
N PRO A 63 -10.53 -2.27 -9.36
CA PRO A 63 -9.30 -2.20 -10.16
C PRO A 63 -8.25 -1.24 -9.61
N ARG A 64 -8.61 -0.02 -9.18
CA ARG A 64 -7.70 0.96 -8.58
C ARG A 64 -6.97 0.39 -7.37
N GLY A 65 -7.72 -0.15 -6.42
CA GLY A 65 -7.14 -0.73 -5.20
C GLY A 65 -6.27 -1.94 -5.51
N LYS A 66 -6.70 -2.80 -6.45
CA LYS A 66 -5.89 -3.93 -6.92
C LYS A 66 -4.57 -3.48 -7.54
N LEU A 67 -4.59 -2.50 -8.44
CA LEU A 67 -3.39 -1.95 -9.06
C LEU A 67 -2.44 -1.36 -8.02
N LEU A 68 -2.96 -0.55 -7.11
CA LEU A 68 -2.17 0.08 -6.06
C LEU A 68 -1.51 -0.97 -5.17
N ARG A 69 -2.25 -1.97 -4.67
CA ARG A 69 -1.69 -3.04 -3.83
C ARG A 69 -0.62 -3.87 -4.54
N LEU A 70 -0.80 -4.16 -5.82
CA LEU A 70 0.13 -5.01 -6.58
C LEU A 70 1.38 -4.27 -7.04
N LYS A 71 1.27 -2.97 -7.35
CA LYS A 71 2.32 -2.23 -8.08
C LYS A 71 2.74 -0.92 -7.43
N GLY A 72 2.04 -0.47 -6.39
CA GLY A 72 2.27 0.86 -5.83
C GLY A 72 1.83 1.98 -6.78
N ILE A 73 0.94 1.72 -7.76
CA ILE A 73 0.50 2.72 -8.73
C ILE A 73 -0.89 3.19 -8.35
N ALA A 74 -1.06 4.49 -8.13
CA ALA A 74 -2.36 5.13 -7.92
C ALA A 74 -2.78 5.88 -9.19
N VAL A 75 -4.05 5.69 -9.54
CA VAL A 75 -4.75 6.33 -10.66
C VAL A 75 -6.12 6.80 -10.21
N ASP A 76 -6.73 7.70 -10.97
CA ASP A 76 -7.96 8.36 -10.53
C ASP A 76 -9.22 7.52 -10.81
N THR A 77 -9.22 6.66 -11.83
CA THR A 77 -10.39 5.86 -12.25
C THR A 77 -10.12 4.36 -12.34
N ASP A 78 -11.18 3.56 -12.22
CA ASP A 78 -11.09 2.10 -12.34
C ASP A 78 -10.83 1.65 -13.79
N GLU A 79 -11.31 2.39 -14.78
CA GLU A 79 -11.05 2.13 -16.19
C GLU A 79 -9.55 2.24 -16.51
N GLU A 80 -8.88 3.30 -16.04
CA GLU A 80 -7.43 3.44 -16.25
C GLU A 80 -6.66 2.31 -15.53
N ALA A 81 -7.09 1.96 -14.32
CA ALA A 81 -6.47 0.88 -13.58
C ALA A 81 -6.61 -0.48 -14.30
N GLU A 82 -7.78 -0.74 -14.87
CA GLU A 82 -8.06 -1.97 -15.59
C GLU A 82 -7.26 -2.07 -16.90
N GLU A 83 -7.11 -0.98 -17.64
CA GLU A 83 -6.26 -0.93 -18.84
C GLU A 83 -4.80 -1.26 -18.52
N ILE A 84 -4.26 -0.71 -17.42
CA ILE A 84 -2.89 -0.98 -16.95
C ILE A 84 -2.76 -2.45 -16.51
N LEU A 85 -3.73 -2.97 -15.76
CA LEU A 85 -3.70 -4.37 -15.33
C LEU A 85 -3.73 -5.33 -16.52
N LYS A 86 -4.58 -5.07 -17.52
CA LYS A 86 -4.68 -5.87 -18.76
C LYS A 86 -3.40 -5.80 -19.59
N SER A 87 -2.78 -4.63 -19.70
CA SER A 87 -1.53 -4.49 -20.46
C SER A 87 -0.39 -5.29 -19.83
N MET A 88 -0.29 -5.28 -18.50
CA MET A 88 0.68 -6.09 -17.75
C MET A 88 0.46 -7.59 -17.91
N GLU A 89 -0.80 -8.06 -17.91
CA GLU A 89 -1.12 -9.46 -18.14
C GLU A 89 -0.70 -9.91 -19.55
N ARG A 90 -0.99 -9.10 -20.57
CA ARG A 90 -0.58 -9.38 -21.96
C ARG A 90 0.93 -9.44 -22.12
N GLU A 91 1.69 -8.54 -21.48
CA GLU A 91 3.15 -8.57 -21.50
C GLU A 91 3.71 -9.84 -20.84
N ARG A 92 3.14 -10.23 -19.69
CA ARG A 92 3.52 -11.47 -19.00
C ARG A 92 3.30 -12.69 -19.88
N ASP A 93 2.20 -12.74 -20.63
CA ASP A 93 1.88 -13.90 -21.48
C ASP A 93 2.76 -13.95 -22.73
N ARG A 94 3.13 -12.81 -23.31
CA ARG A 94 4.13 -12.74 -24.39
C ARG A 94 5.51 -13.23 -23.93
N GLY A 95 5.93 -12.87 -22.72
CA GLY A 95 7.20 -13.33 -22.14
C GLY A 95 7.25 -14.83 -21.80
N LYS A 96 6.10 -15.49 -21.68
CA LYS A 96 6.01 -16.96 -21.47
C LYS A 96 6.00 -17.75 -22.79
N GLY A 97 5.52 -17.16 -23.89
CA GLY A 97 5.49 -17.80 -25.20
C GLY A 97 6.86 -17.98 -25.85
N THR A 98 7.82 -17.10 -25.55
CA THR A 98 9.17 -17.15 -26.11
C THR A 98 10.06 -18.21 -25.46
N LYS A 99 9.83 -18.57 -24.19
CA LYS A 99 10.61 -19.63 -23.49
C LYS A 99 10.32 -21.06 -23.97
N LYS A 100 9.32 -21.29 -24.82
CA LYS A 100 8.96 -22.63 -25.32
C LYS A 100 9.66 -23.05 -26.61
N ARG A 101 10.51 -22.21 -27.22
CA ARG A 101 11.11 -22.45 -28.55
C ARG A 101 12.60 -22.76 -28.57
N GLU A 102 13.28 -22.83 -27.42
CA GLU A 102 14.74 -23.05 -27.36
C GLU A 102 15.14 -24.41 -26.75
N GLY A 103 14.25 -25.40 -26.80
CA GLY A 103 14.53 -26.76 -26.35
C GLY A 103 13.82 -27.78 -27.22
N GLY A 104 14.35 -28.01 -28.41
CA GLY A 104 13.94 -29.04 -29.37
C GLY A 104 15.14 -29.46 -30.20
#